data_AF-A0A7Y4NY68-F1
#
_entry.id   AF-A0A7Y4NY68-F1
#
_cell.length_a   1.000
_cell.length_b   1.000
_cell.length_c   1.000
_cell.angle_alpha   90.00
_cell.angle_beta   90.00
_cell.angle_gamma   90.00
#
_symmetry.space_group_name_H-M   'P 1'
#
loop_
_entity.id
_entity.type
_entity.pdbx_description
1 polymer ?
#
loop_
_entity_poly.entity_id
_entity_poly.type
_entity_poly.pdbx_seq_one_letter_code
_entity_poly.pdbx_strand_id
1 'polypeptide(L)'
;MSNTNAYDSGASGQVQSNLSGLAAQITTLIEGHKKNVAAALADASATKVTDEYRAVEGRFNKAADATLALIKSLEGVMKSNDATASETIAKASSAVSGING
;
A
#
# COMPACT_ATOMS: atom_id res chain seq x y z
N MET A 1 17.63 32.05 14.51
CA MET A 1 16.37 31.50 13.97
C MET A 1 16.63 30.04 13.59
N SER A 2 16.40 29.08 14.50
CA SER A 2 16.65 27.63 14.26
C SER A 2 15.54 26.71 14.79
N ASN A 3 14.33 27.23 15.00
CA ASN A 3 13.24 26.42 15.53
C ASN A 3 12.46 25.65 14.45
N THR A 4 12.51 26.09 13.19
CA THR A 4 11.77 25.48 12.09
C THR A 4 12.34 24.11 11.71
N ASN A 5 13.67 23.98 11.58
CA ASN A 5 14.31 22.72 11.17
C ASN A 5 14.19 21.61 12.23
N ALA A 6 14.17 21.97 13.52
CA ALA A 6 14.00 21.00 14.61
C ALA A 6 12.54 20.51 14.72
N TYR A 7 11.58 21.43 14.59
CA TYR A 7 10.15 21.09 14.59
C TYR A 7 9.77 20.26 13.35
N ASP A 8 10.37 20.56 12.20
CA ASP A 8 10.22 19.82 10.95
C ASP A 8 10.79 18.40 11.08
N SER A 9 12.03 18.24 11.60
CA SER A 9 12.63 16.90 11.79
C SER A 9 11.87 15.98 12.75
N GLY A 10 11.25 16.52 13.80
CA GLY A 10 10.41 15.76 14.73
C GLY A 10 9.08 15.34 14.11
N ALA A 11 8.46 16.22 13.32
CA ALA A 11 7.28 15.88 12.53
C ALA A 11 7.60 14.80 11.49
N SER A 12 8.74 14.91 10.81
CA SER A 12 9.22 13.93 9.83
C SER A 12 9.47 12.56 10.44
N GLY A 13 10.07 12.47 11.63
CA GLY A 13 10.27 11.20 12.34
C GLY A 13 8.96 10.49 12.69
N GLN A 14 7.94 11.26 13.11
CA GLN A 14 6.62 10.71 13.39
C GLN A 14 5.91 10.25 12.10
N VAL A 15 6.02 11.01 11.01
CA VAL A 15 5.47 10.63 9.69
C VAL A 15 6.16 9.37 9.16
N GLN A 16 7.49 9.24 9.31
CA GLN A 16 8.23 8.04 8.90
C GLN A 16 7.77 6.79 9.65
N SER A 17 7.58 6.91 10.97
CA SER A 17 7.08 5.81 11.80
C SER A 17 5.64 5.41 11.42
N ASN A 18 4.76 6.40 11.27
CA ASN A 18 3.37 6.17 10.85
C ASN A 18 3.28 5.52 9.47
N LEU A 19 4.10 5.99 8.51
CA LEU A 19 4.14 5.43 7.17
C LEU A 19 4.67 3.99 7.18
N SER A 20 5.74 3.72 7.92
CA SER A 20 6.29 2.36 8.07
C SER A 20 5.25 1.42 8.68
N GLY A 21 4.48 1.89 9.66
CA GLY A 21 3.37 1.14 10.26
C GLY A 21 2.25 0.87 9.25
N LEU A 22 1.81 1.88 8.50
CA LEU A 22 0.79 1.73 7.46
C LEU A 22 1.26 0.77 6.34
N ALA A 23 2.52 0.88 5.92
CA ALA A 23 3.13 0.01 4.93
C ALA A 23 3.12 -1.46 5.38
N ALA A 24 3.47 -1.72 6.64
CA ALA A 24 3.42 -3.06 7.21
C ALA A 24 1.99 -3.63 7.25
N GLN A 25 1.00 -2.80 7.62
CA GLN A 25 -0.41 -3.19 7.63
C GLN A 25 -0.93 -3.51 6.22
N ILE A 26 -0.65 -2.64 5.25
CA ILE A 26 -1.03 -2.85 3.84
C ILE A 26 -0.41 -4.13 3.31
N THR A 27 0.89 -4.36 3.56
CA THR A 27 1.59 -5.57 3.14
C THR A 27 0.94 -6.82 3.74
N THR A 28 0.66 -6.79 5.04
CA THR A 28 -0.01 -7.90 5.75
C THR A 28 -1.40 -8.19 5.17
N LEU A 29 -2.18 -7.15 4.85
CA LEU A 29 -3.52 -7.30 4.26
C LEU A 29 -3.45 -7.92 2.86
N ILE A 30 -2.52 -7.46 2.02
CA ILE A 30 -2.30 -8.00 0.68
C ILE A 30 -1.91 -9.48 0.75
N GLU A 31 -0.96 -9.82 1.61
CA GLU A 31 -0.52 -11.21 1.78
C GLU A 31 -1.62 -12.10 2.34
N GLY A 32 -2.37 -11.61 3.32
CA GLY A 32 -3.53 -12.31 3.89
C GLY A 32 -4.59 -12.58 2.83
N HIS A 33 -4.91 -11.58 2.00
CA HIS A 33 -5.85 -11.74 0.90
C HIS A 33 -5.36 -12.79 -0.11
N LYS A 34 -4.11 -12.69 -0.57
CA LYS A 34 -3.50 -13.67 -1.49
C LYS A 34 -3.59 -15.11 -0.95
N LYS A 35 -3.35 -15.31 0.35
CA LYS A 35 -3.46 -16.62 0.99
C LYS A 35 -4.90 -17.13 1.03
N ASN A 36 -5.85 -16.27 1.37
CA ASN A 36 -7.28 -16.63 1.40
C ASN A 36 -7.79 -17.01 0.01
N VAL A 37 -7.39 -16.27 -1.01
CA VAL A 37 -7.73 -16.53 -2.41
C VAL A 37 -7.13 -17.82 -2.90
N ALA A 38 -5.85 -18.09 -2.58
CA ALA A 38 -5.20 -19.34 -2.95
C ALA A 38 -5.92 -20.55 -2.31
N ALA A 39 -6.34 -20.43 -1.05
CA ALA A 39 -7.12 -21.47 -0.38
C ALA A 39 -8.50 -21.66 -1.02
N ALA A 40 -9.21 -20.56 -1.31
CA ALA A 40 -10.52 -20.60 -1.97
C ALA A 40 -10.44 -21.18 -3.40
N LEU A 41 -9.39 -20.88 -4.15
CA LEU A 41 -9.15 -21.42 -5.49
C LEU A 41 -8.77 -22.90 -5.47
N ALA A 42 -8.12 -23.38 -4.42
CA ALA A 42 -7.81 -24.79 -4.25
C ALA A 42 -9.07 -25.62 -3.90
N ASP A 43 -10.01 -25.03 -3.17
CA ASP A 43 -11.30 -25.65 -2.81
C ASP A 43 -12.33 -25.56 -3.94
N ALA A 44 -12.27 -24.50 -4.75
CA ALA A 44 -13.17 -24.27 -5.88
C ALA A 44 -12.82 -25.16 -7.09
N SER A 45 -13.36 -26.38 -7.09
CA SER A 45 -13.37 -27.25 -8.27
C SER A 45 -14.15 -26.61 -9.44
N ALA A 46 -13.42 -26.04 -10.39
CA ALA A 46 -13.75 -25.82 -11.81
C ALA A 46 -15.22 -25.46 -12.16
N THR A 47 -15.74 -24.34 -11.65
CA THR A 47 -16.96 -23.72 -12.17
C THR A 47 -16.64 -22.42 -12.91
N LYS A 48 -17.54 -21.94 -13.78
CA LYS A 48 -17.38 -20.69 -14.55
C LYS A 48 -17.10 -19.45 -13.67
N VAL A 49 -17.53 -19.51 -12.41
CA VAL A 49 -17.26 -18.50 -11.37
C VAL A 49 -15.76 -18.35 -11.12
N THR A 50 -14.97 -19.42 -11.26
CA THR A 50 -13.53 -19.42 -11.01
C THR A 50 -12.75 -18.52 -12.00
N ASP A 51 -13.21 -18.38 -13.25
CA ASP A 51 -12.51 -17.54 -14.24
C ASP A 51 -12.81 -16.04 -14.07
N GLU A 52 -14.05 -15.68 -13.76
CA GLU A 52 -14.39 -14.30 -13.36
C GLU A 52 -13.68 -13.92 -12.06
N TYR A 53 -13.61 -14.85 -11.10
CA TYR A 53 -12.88 -14.65 -9.85
C TYR A 53 -11.38 -14.46 -10.11
N ARG A 54 -10.75 -15.27 -10.97
CA ARG A 54 -9.34 -15.09 -11.37
C ARG A 54 -9.09 -13.74 -12.04
N ALA A 55 -10.04 -13.22 -12.81
CA ALA A 55 -9.91 -11.91 -13.44
C ALA A 55 -9.96 -10.76 -12.40
N VAL A 56 -10.85 -10.86 -11.41
CA VAL A 56 -10.92 -9.93 -10.27
C VAL A 56 -9.63 -9.99 -9.45
N GLU A 57 -9.14 -11.20 -9.15
CA GLU A 57 -7.87 -11.41 -8.45
C GLU A 57 -6.67 -10.87 -9.24
N GLY A 58 -6.68 -11.00 -10.57
CA GLY A 58 -5.67 -10.38 -11.41
C GLY A 58 -5.63 -8.86 -11.30
N ARG A 59 -6.80 -8.21 -11.15
CA ARG A 59 -6.91 -6.76 -10.91
C ARG A 59 -6.43 -6.40 -9.50
N PHE A 60 -6.84 -7.15 -8.49
CA PHE A 60 -6.40 -6.96 -7.12
C PHE A 60 -4.88 -7.04 -7.01
N ASN A 61 -4.26 -8.08 -7.58
CA ASN A 61 -2.81 -8.26 -7.55
C ASN A 61 -2.07 -7.10 -8.22
N LYS A 62 -2.56 -6.59 -9.35
CA LYS A 62 -1.97 -5.41 -10.00
C LYS A 62 -2.06 -4.16 -9.12
N ALA A 63 -3.19 -3.93 -8.46
CA ALA A 63 -3.37 -2.79 -7.57
C ALA A 63 -2.52 -2.92 -6.30
N ALA A 64 -2.39 -4.14 -5.77
CA ALA A 64 -1.53 -4.47 -4.66
C ALA A 64 -0.05 -4.19 -4.98
N ASP A 65 0.43 -4.64 -6.14
CA ASP A 65 1.81 -4.42 -6.58
C ASP A 65 2.09 -2.93 -6.80
N ALA A 66 1.13 -2.18 -7.37
CA ALA A 66 1.25 -0.72 -7.52
C ALA A 66 1.31 0.00 -6.17
N THR A 67 0.53 -0.45 -5.19
CA THR A 67 0.53 0.11 -3.82
C THR A 67 1.87 -0.16 -3.13
N LEU A 68 2.40 -1.38 -3.24
CA LEU A 68 3.72 -1.74 -2.69
C LEU A 68 4.86 -0.96 -3.36
N ALA A 69 4.79 -0.74 -4.68
CA ALA A 69 5.76 0.08 -5.39
C ALA A 69 5.71 1.53 -4.92
N LEU A 70 4.51 2.08 -4.67
CA LEU A 70 4.33 3.42 -4.16
C LEU A 70 4.88 3.57 -2.73
N ILE A 71 4.63 2.59 -1.86
CA ILE A 71 5.22 2.52 -0.51
C ILE A 71 6.74 2.55 -0.58
N LYS A 72 7.36 1.73 -1.44
CA LYS A 72 8.82 1.74 -1.62
C LYS A 72 9.33 3.07 -2.16
N SER A 73 8.60 3.68 -3.09
CA SER A 73 8.96 5.00 -3.61
C SER A 73 8.87 6.07 -2.52
N LEU A 74 7.87 5.98 -1.64
CA LEU A 74 7.73 6.86 -0.48
C LEU A 74 8.90 6.70 0.48
N GLU A 75 9.29 5.46 0.85
CA GLU A 75 10.46 5.21 1.69
C GLU A 75 11.74 5.79 1.08
N GLY A 76 11.90 5.69 -0.25
CA GLY A 76 13.02 6.28 -0.98
C GLY A 76 13.00 7.82 -0.95
N VAL A 77 11.83 8.43 -1.15
CA VAL A 77 11.65 9.88 -1.09
C VAL A 77 11.87 10.39 0.33
N MET A 78 11.38 9.71 1.37
CA MET A 78 11.61 10.11 2.76
C MET A 78 13.07 10.01 3.18
N LYS A 79 13.85 9.09 2.58
CA LYS A 79 15.31 9.11 2.71
C LYS A 79 15.97 10.28 1.97
N SER A 80 15.29 10.91 1.02
CA SER A 80 15.83 11.91 0.10
C SER A 80 15.34 13.35 0.33
N ASN A 81 14.13 13.58 0.88
CA ASN A 81 13.55 14.90 1.14
C ASN A 81 12.19 14.83 1.88
N ASP A 82 12.01 15.64 2.93
CA ASP A 82 10.80 15.67 3.78
C ASP A 82 9.58 16.35 3.13
N ALA A 83 9.77 17.28 2.18
CA ALA A 83 8.68 18.09 1.62
C ALA A 83 7.71 17.33 0.68
N THR A 84 8.07 16.15 0.18
CA THR A 84 7.31 15.41 -0.86
C THR A 84 6.43 14.29 -0.31
N ALA A 85 6.50 14.02 1.00
CA ALA A 85 5.74 12.95 1.64
C ALA A 85 4.21 13.19 1.58
N SER A 86 3.75 14.43 1.74
CA SER A 86 2.32 14.78 1.84
C SER A 86 1.54 14.56 0.52
N GLU A 87 2.08 15.04 -0.61
CA GLU A 87 1.44 14.86 -1.94
C GLU A 87 1.37 13.37 -2.34
N THR A 88 2.31 12.57 -1.87
CA THR A 88 2.42 11.17 -2.24
C THR A 88 1.53 10.28 -1.37
N ILE A 89 1.33 10.65 -0.09
CA ILE A 89 0.29 10.05 0.77
C ILE A 89 -1.09 10.22 0.13
N ALA A 90 -1.40 11.41 -0.41
CA ALA A 90 -2.67 11.64 -1.09
C ALA A 90 -2.88 10.69 -2.30
N LYS A 91 -1.82 10.42 -3.07
CA LYS A 91 -1.84 9.45 -4.17
C LYS A 91 -2.04 8.01 -3.69
N ALA A 92 -1.39 7.63 -2.58
CA ALA A 92 -1.54 6.29 -2.00
C ALA A 92 -2.95 6.05 -1.47
N SER A 93 -3.51 7.01 -0.74
CA SER A 93 -4.89 6.95 -0.27
C SER A 93 -5.89 6.86 -1.44
N SER A 94 -5.66 7.61 -2.52
CA SER A 94 -6.51 7.54 -3.71
C SER A 94 -6.43 6.18 -4.42
N ALA A 95 -5.25 5.57 -4.50
CA ALA A 95 -5.09 4.23 -5.06
C ALA A 95 -5.81 3.16 -4.22
N VAL A 96 -5.74 3.26 -2.89
CA VAL A 96 -6.47 2.37 -1.97
C VAL A 96 -7.99 2.57 -2.05
N SER A 97 -8.47 3.81 -2.13
CA SER A 97 -9.90 4.08 -2.33
C SER A 97 -10.43 3.51 -3.66
N GLY A 98 -9.62 3.49 -4.71
CA GLY A 98 -9.96 2.88 -5.99
C GLY A 98 -9.99 1.34 -5.99
N ILE A 99 -9.47 0.68 -4.95
CA ILE A 99 -9.57 -0.79 -4.78
C ILE A 99 -10.94 -1.19 -4.21
N ASN A 100 -11.62 -0.29 -3.49
CA ASN A 100 -12.89 -0.55 -2.80
C ASN A 100 -14.15 -0.12 -3.59
N GLY A 101 -14.02 0.33 -4.84
CA GLY A 101 -15.13 0.74 -5.72
C GLY A 101 -15.10 0.01 -7.05
#